data_AF-A0A8T7JSW6-F1
#
_entry.id   AF-A0A8T7JSW6-F1
#
_cell.length_a   1.000
_cell.length_b   1.000
_cell.length_c   1.000
_cell.angle_alpha   90.00
_cell.angle_beta   90.00
_cell.angle_gamma   90.00
#
_symmetry.space_group_name_H-M   'P 1'
#
loop_
_entity.id
_entity.type
_entity.pdbx_description
1 polymer ?
#
loop_
_entity_poly.entity_id
_entity_poly.type
_entity_poly.pdbx_seq_one_letter_code
_entity_poly.pdbx_strand_id
1 'polypeptide(L)'
;MADLTESELSDVTGEGVGLVYEDYQIEMLAESLNARDDGFGGTLAGGDAGNEFKITGIVDSAGNPVNVSIAQYYLAGTGTNLGTDLQGKTFNLGRLNNPITIDLKDGNSLGDGTDGWADKGVLQVAMPTHVDGAVGYDCTDAAAVAGSGTCSSRPNDGSFRGERFDMGMRINREFADNTKDINLNFHAQSANMDGSFWRFWGGNADVDGAGAGGVVETLMMEAQINFYASKLVFDSCELDGSACGEQVGFEGFSMELALGDAKYYQPMTIAVTDAGFLNIMIQPLPSPGDARLPGAGTIGSDGLVGSSDAATWNWYNDYYTNGRKSNITISNLTVGAESFGSSSLQGLQIQHLEVTSHDL
;
A
#
# COMPACT_ATOMS: atom_id res chain seq x y z
N MET A 1 -42.06 -20.21 3.50
CA MET A 1 -40.87 -19.71 2.79
C MET A 1 -39.75 -20.62 3.25
N ALA A 2 -39.08 -21.31 2.33
CA ALA A 2 -37.92 -22.13 2.69
C ALA A 2 -36.75 -21.18 2.90
N ASP A 3 -35.99 -21.37 3.97
CA ASP A 3 -34.73 -20.68 4.17
C ASP A 3 -33.75 -21.12 3.08
N LEU A 4 -33.00 -20.15 2.54
CA LEU A 4 -31.95 -20.41 1.57
C LEU A 4 -30.82 -21.21 2.25
N THR A 5 -30.24 -22.16 1.54
CA THR A 5 -29.07 -22.92 2.02
C THR A 5 -27.81 -22.04 2.02
N GLU A 6 -26.77 -22.38 2.79
CA GLU A 6 -25.50 -21.63 2.80
C GLU A 6 -24.86 -21.50 1.40
N SER A 7 -25.01 -22.52 0.55
CA SER A 7 -24.56 -22.46 -0.85
C SER A 7 -25.35 -21.46 -1.69
N GLU A 8 -26.66 -21.35 -1.47
CA GLU A 8 -27.51 -20.37 -2.16
C GLU A 8 -27.31 -18.96 -1.59
N LEU A 9 -26.96 -18.84 -0.31
CA LEU A 9 -26.55 -17.57 0.28
C LEU A 9 -25.20 -17.12 -0.29
N SER A 10 -24.22 -18.03 -0.43
CA SER A 10 -22.92 -17.76 -1.06
C SER A 10 -23.06 -17.20 -2.47
N ASP A 11 -23.94 -17.78 -3.29
CA ASP A 11 -24.20 -17.32 -4.66
C ASP A 11 -24.90 -15.95 -4.71
N VAL A 12 -25.70 -15.61 -3.70
CA VAL A 12 -26.41 -14.31 -3.58
C VAL A 12 -25.55 -13.24 -2.89
N THR A 13 -24.51 -13.63 -2.12
CA THR A 13 -23.59 -12.71 -1.40
C THR A 13 -22.33 -12.34 -2.19
N GLY A 14 -22.17 -12.80 -3.43
CA GLY A 14 -20.98 -12.55 -4.28
C GLY A 14 -21.01 -11.29 -5.14
N GLU A 15 -22.06 -10.45 -5.06
CA GLU A 15 -22.06 -9.14 -5.71
C GLU A 15 -21.46 -8.10 -4.74
N GLY A 16 -20.14 -8.15 -4.55
CA GLY A 16 -19.42 -7.12 -3.81
C GLY A 16 -19.79 -5.70 -4.28
N VAL A 17 -19.59 -4.70 -3.43
CA VAL A 17 -19.91 -3.31 -3.77
C VAL A 17 -18.78 -2.72 -4.61
N GLY A 18 -19.11 -2.31 -5.83
CA GLY A 18 -18.24 -1.48 -6.67
C GLY A 18 -18.40 0.01 -6.32
N LEU A 19 -17.29 0.67 -6.03
CA LEU A 19 -17.20 2.09 -5.73
C LEU A 19 -16.44 2.81 -6.85
N VAL A 20 -17.02 3.90 -7.31
CA VAL A 20 -16.42 4.84 -8.26
C VAL A 20 -16.63 6.24 -7.72
N TYR A 21 -15.55 6.98 -7.53
CA TYR A 21 -15.63 8.41 -7.20
C TYR A 21 -15.23 9.22 -8.42
N GLU A 22 -16.19 9.96 -8.97
CA GLU A 22 -15.93 10.88 -10.07
C GLU A 22 -15.64 12.27 -9.51
N ASP A 23 -14.83 13.03 -10.25
CA ASP A 23 -14.46 14.40 -9.85
C ASP A 23 -13.86 14.48 -8.44
N TYR A 24 -13.07 13.47 -8.08
CA TYR A 24 -12.46 13.38 -6.78
C TYR A 24 -11.24 14.29 -6.68
N GLN A 25 -11.19 15.02 -5.57
CA GLN A 25 -10.06 15.81 -5.12
C GLN A 25 -10.19 15.96 -3.60
N ILE A 26 -9.08 15.82 -2.89
CA ILE A 26 -9.01 16.08 -1.45
C ILE A 26 -7.75 16.87 -1.15
N GLU A 27 -7.88 17.82 -0.25
CA GLU A 27 -6.77 18.57 0.31
C GLU A 27 -7.02 18.81 1.80
N MET A 28 -6.00 18.54 2.59
CA MET A 28 -5.81 19.07 3.92
C MET A 28 -4.70 20.11 3.83
N LEU A 29 -4.96 21.32 4.30
CA LEU A 29 -4.01 22.42 4.31
C LEU A 29 -4.02 23.09 5.69
N ALA A 30 -2.84 23.31 6.26
CA ALA A 30 -2.68 24.01 7.52
C ALA A 30 -3.04 25.50 7.35
N GLU A 31 -3.63 26.09 8.39
CA GLU A 31 -4.09 27.47 8.36
C GLU A 31 -2.97 28.47 8.04
N SER A 32 -1.75 28.20 8.49
CA SER A 32 -0.56 29.02 8.21
C SER A 32 -0.20 29.07 6.72
N LEU A 33 -0.67 28.12 5.92
CA LEU A 33 -0.46 28.07 4.47
C LEU A 33 -1.68 28.58 3.67
N ASN A 34 -2.76 29.02 4.33
CA ASN A 34 -3.99 29.48 3.65
C ASN A 34 -3.83 30.85 2.93
N ALA A 35 -2.68 31.52 3.06
CA ALA A 35 -2.37 32.78 2.39
C ALA A 35 -1.90 32.55 0.93
N ARG A 36 -2.83 32.29 0.01
CA ARG A 36 -2.57 32.33 -1.44
C ARG A 36 -2.69 33.78 -1.96
N ASP A 37 -1.69 34.23 -2.73
CA ASP A 37 -1.56 35.59 -3.29
C ASP A 37 -2.43 35.86 -4.54
N ASP A 38 -3.28 34.92 -4.97
CA ASP A 38 -4.12 35.03 -6.17
C ASP A 38 -5.52 35.66 -5.92
N GLY A 39 -5.76 36.20 -4.72
CA GLY A 39 -7.01 36.89 -4.37
C GLY A 39 -8.22 35.97 -4.18
N PHE A 40 -8.05 34.66 -4.37
CA PHE A 40 -8.93 33.62 -3.87
C PHE A 40 -8.16 32.87 -2.79
N GLY A 41 -8.24 33.37 -1.56
CA GLY A 41 -7.59 32.73 -0.42
C GLY A 41 -7.91 31.23 -0.39
N GLY A 42 -6.90 30.41 -0.06
CA GLY A 42 -7.02 28.97 0.18
C GLY A 42 -7.98 28.74 1.33
N THR A 43 -9.25 28.86 1.03
CA THR A 43 -10.34 28.44 1.89
C THR A 43 -10.52 26.99 1.50
N LEU A 44 -10.25 26.07 2.43
CA LEU A 44 -10.69 24.68 2.30
C LEU A 44 -12.12 24.70 1.75
N ALA A 45 -12.45 23.79 0.83
CA ALA A 45 -13.80 23.68 0.29
C ALA A 45 -14.81 23.52 1.47
N GLY A 46 -15.42 24.62 1.92
CA GLY A 46 -16.18 24.65 3.17
C GLY A 46 -16.13 25.95 3.98
N GLY A 47 -15.11 26.81 3.84
CA GLY A 47 -15.03 28.05 4.65
C GLY A 47 -14.26 27.93 5.97
N ASP A 48 -13.70 26.76 6.27
CA ASP A 48 -13.17 26.44 7.59
C ASP A 48 -11.68 26.80 7.74
N ALA A 49 -11.27 27.06 8.99
CA ALA A 49 -9.86 27.22 9.36
C ALA A 49 -9.07 25.95 8.97
N GLY A 50 -7.86 26.13 8.43
CA GLY A 50 -7.01 25.02 8.00
C GLY A 50 -6.72 24.03 9.13
N ASN A 51 -6.59 22.74 8.81
CA ASN A 51 -6.29 21.70 9.81
C ASN A 51 -4.80 21.33 9.74
N GLU A 52 -4.12 21.35 10.88
CA GLU A 52 -2.71 20.96 11.01
C GLU A 52 -2.60 19.76 11.96
N PHE A 53 -2.00 18.66 11.47
CA PHE A 53 -1.71 17.50 12.31
C PHE A 53 -0.34 17.68 12.98
N LYS A 54 -0.26 17.72 14.31
CA LYS A 54 0.99 17.92 15.07
C LYS A 54 1.42 16.65 15.79
N ILE A 55 2.71 16.35 15.66
CA ILE A 55 3.44 15.35 16.42
C ILE A 55 4.32 16.10 17.41
N THR A 56 4.04 15.93 18.71
CA THR A 56 4.77 16.58 19.81
C THR A 56 5.61 15.57 20.59
N GLY A 57 6.46 16.04 21.49
CA GLY A 57 7.33 15.16 22.31
C GLY A 57 8.69 14.83 21.68
N ILE A 58 8.93 15.27 20.45
CA ILE A 58 10.24 15.16 19.79
C ILE A 58 11.14 16.28 20.34
N VAL A 59 12.38 15.93 20.69
CA VAL A 59 13.41 16.89 21.13
C VAL A 59 14.66 16.83 20.24
N ASP A 60 15.37 17.95 20.13
CA ASP A 60 16.67 18.01 19.47
C ASP A 60 17.78 17.44 20.36
N SER A 61 19.01 17.40 19.85
CA SER A 61 20.18 16.90 20.59
C SER A 61 20.52 17.70 21.86
N ALA A 62 19.96 18.90 22.02
CA ALA A 62 20.10 19.74 23.20
C ALA A 62 18.88 19.65 24.15
N GLY A 63 17.89 18.79 23.83
CA GLY A 63 16.68 18.61 24.61
C GLY A 63 15.59 19.66 24.37
N ASN A 64 15.73 20.53 23.35
CA ASN A 64 14.70 21.50 23.02
C ASN A 64 13.59 20.84 22.21
N PRO A 65 12.32 21.24 22.38
CA PRO A 65 11.22 20.68 21.59
C PRO A 65 11.38 20.98 20.10
N VAL A 66 11.02 19.99 19.28
CA VAL A 66 10.88 20.10 17.83
C VAL A 66 9.42 19.81 17.51
N ASN A 67 8.72 20.78 16.94
CA ASN A 67 7.35 20.57 16.48
C ASN A 67 7.40 19.97 15.08
N VAL A 68 6.84 18.78 14.90
CA VAL A 68 6.69 18.18 13.58
C VAL A 68 5.22 18.22 13.21
N SER A 69 4.89 18.72 12.02
CA SER A 69 3.51 18.77 11.57
C SER A 69 3.34 18.38 10.12
N ILE A 70 2.19 17.79 9.80
CA ILE A 70 1.76 17.59 8.42
C ILE A 70 0.97 18.84 8.03
N ALA A 71 1.61 19.71 7.25
CA ALA A 71 1.09 21.02 6.88
C ALA A 71 0.25 20.99 5.61
N GLN A 72 0.46 20.00 4.74
CA GLN A 72 -0.40 19.74 3.59
C GLN A 72 -0.44 18.24 3.29
N TYR A 73 -1.60 17.75 2.88
CA TYR A 73 -1.77 16.44 2.25
C TYR A 73 -2.83 16.57 1.16
N TYR A 74 -2.60 16.02 -0.03
CA TYR A 74 -3.59 16.08 -1.10
C TYR A 74 -3.57 14.84 -1.98
N LEU A 75 -4.73 14.57 -2.58
CA LEU A 75 -4.90 13.72 -3.76
C LEU A 75 -5.69 14.52 -4.79
N ALA A 76 -5.15 14.68 -5.99
CA ALA A 76 -5.76 15.46 -7.05
C ALA A 76 -5.39 14.88 -8.43
N GLY A 77 -6.02 15.39 -9.48
CA GLY A 77 -5.64 15.06 -10.86
C GLY A 77 -4.22 15.51 -11.18
N THR A 78 -3.67 15.01 -12.29
CA THR A 78 -2.26 15.23 -12.66
C THR A 78 -1.91 16.69 -12.93
N GLY A 79 -0.66 17.06 -12.65
CA GLY A 79 -0.09 18.37 -12.96
C GLY A 79 -0.31 19.38 -11.83
N THR A 80 -0.22 18.95 -10.57
CA THR A 80 -0.48 19.81 -9.40
C THR A 80 0.70 20.69 -9.00
N ASN A 81 1.86 20.49 -9.62
CA ASN A 81 3.10 21.22 -9.33
C ASN A 81 3.42 21.21 -7.82
N LEU A 82 3.71 20.01 -7.28
CA LEU A 82 4.00 19.79 -5.86
C LEU A 82 2.89 20.28 -4.90
N GLY A 83 1.64 20.35 -5.36
CA GLY A 83 0.49 20.74 -4.53
C GLY A 83 0.15 22.23 -4.54
N THR A 84 0.80 23.01 -5.40
CA THR A 84 0.52 24.45 -5.54
C THR A 84 -0.67 24.75 -6.47
N ASP A 85 -0.87 23.92 -7.50
CA ASP A 85 -1.95 24.03 -8.49
C ASP A 85 -2.95 22.87 -8.37
N LEU A 86 -3.84 22.93 -7.37
CA LEU A 86 -4.86 21.91 -7.15
C LEU A 86 -6.22 22.27 -7.79
N GLN A 87 -6.42 23.52 -8.19
CA GLN A 87 -7.76 23.99 -8.56
C GLN A 87 -8.27 23.30 -9.84
N GLY A 88 -9.42 22.63 -9.72
CA GLY A 88 -10.05 21.92 -10.84
C GLY A 88 -9.26 20.70 -11.32
N LYS A 89 -8.20 20.30 -10.60
CA LYS A 89 -7.46 19.06 -10.85
C LYS A 89 -8.19 17.94 -10.15
N THR A 90 -9.26 17.46 -10.76
CA THR A 90 -9.98 16.28 -10.29
C THR A 90 -9.53 15.04 -11.06
N PHE A 91 -9.71 13.87 -10.46
CA PHE A 91 -9.52 12.58 -11.11
C PHE A 91 -10.67 11.63 -10.77
N ASN A 92 -10.72 10.48 -11.45
CA ASN A 92 -11.68 9.43 -11.12
C ASN A 92 -11.01 8.34 -10.28
N LEU A 93 -11.52 8.06 -9.09
CA LEU A 93 -11.04 6.92 -8.32
C LEU A 93 -11.85 5.68 -8.72
N GLY A 94 -11.26 4.88 -9.61
CA GLY A 94 -11.91 3.73 -10.25
C GLY A 94 -12.81 4.13 -11.44
N ARG A 95 -13.34 3.12 -12.13
CA ARG A 95 -14.29 3.27 -13.26
C ARG A 95 -15.28 2.12 -13.28
N LEU A 96 -16.42 2.27 -13.95
CA LEU A 96 -17.50 1.26 -13.91
C LEU A 96 -17.04 -0.16 -14.26
N ASN A 97 -16.12 -0.31 -15.21
CA ASN A 97 -15.59 -1.63 -15.60
C ASN A 97 -14.34 -2.05 -14.81
N ASN A 98 -13.77 -1.17 -14.00
CA ASN A 98 -12.65 -1.44 -13.08
C ASN A 98 -12.82 -0.57 -11.81
N PRO A 99 -13.83 -0.88 -10.97
CA PRO A 99 -14.10 -0.09 -9.78
C PRO A 99 -13.14 -0.47 -8.64
N ILE A 100 -13.16 0.31 -7.56
CA ILE A 100 -12.72 -0.21 -6.26
C ILE A 100 -13.81 -1.16 -5.78
N THR A 101 -13.44 -2.33 -5.26
CA THR A 101 -14.42 -3.32 -4.79
C THR A 101 -14.27 -3.58 -3.31
N ILE A 102 -15.39 -3.64 -2.59
CA ILE A 102 -15.49 -4.24 -1.26
C ILE A 102 -16.29 -5.53 -1.41
N ASP A 103 -15.66 -6.67 -1.11
CA ASP A 103 -16.20 -7.99 -1.41
C ASP A 103 -16.01 -8.95 -0.23
N LEU A 104 -16.81 -10.01 -0.19
CA LEU A 104 -16.69 -11.11 0.77
C LEU A 104 -16.34 -12.38 0.00
N LYS A 105 -15.09 -12.82 0.12
CA LYS A 105 -14.58 -14.02 -0.54
C LYS A 105 -14.69 -15.25 0.34
N ASP A 106 -14.88 -16.40 -0.30
CA ASP A 106 -14.72 -17.70 0.35
C ASP A 106 -13.22 -17.98 0.59
N GLY A 107 -12.86 -18.18 1.85
CA GLY A 107 -11.52 -18.55 2.30
C GLY A 107 -10.97 -19.82 1.66
N ASN A 108 -11.86 -20.75 1.26
CA ASN A 108 -11.51 -21.97 0.51
C ASN A 108 -10.97 -21.66 -0.90
N SER A 109 -11.27 -20.48 -1.43
CA SER A 109 -10.93 -20.06 -2.80
C SER A 109 -9.78 -19.04 -2.86
N LEU A 110 -9.11 -18.75 -1.74
CA LEU A 110 -7.97 -17.84 -1.73
C LEU A 110 -6.73 -18.40 -2.45
N GLY A 111 -6.62 -19.72 -2.58
CA GLY A 111 -5.64 -20.42 -3.40
C GLY A 111 -6.22 -20.97 -4.70
N ASP A 112 -6.06 -22.27 -4.94
CA ASP A 112 -6.56 -22.97 -6.13
C ASP A 112 -7.95 -23.61 -5.96
N GLY A 113 -8.65 -23.28 -4.86
CA GLY A 113 -9.95 -23.85 -4.51
C GLY A 113 -9.89 -25.06 -3.59
N THR A 114 -8.69 -25.57 -3.28
CA THR A 114 -8.45 -26.54 -2.20
C THR A 114 -7.52 -26.02 -1.11
N ASP A 115 -6.78 -24.95 -1.42
CA ASP A 115 -5.83 -24.29 -0.54
C ASP A 115 -6.35 -22.93 -0.04
N GLY A 116 -6.07 -22.59 1.21
CA GLY A 116 -6.47 -21.32 1.82
C GLY A 116 -6.95 -21.45 3.27
N TRP A 117 -7.68 -20.45 3.75
CA TRP A 117 -8.22 -20.44 5.11
C TRP A 117 -9.61 -21.08 5.11
N ALA A 118 -9.63 -22.39 5.33
CA ALA A 118 -10.83 -23.19 5.21
C ALA A 118 -11.99 -22.65 6.06
N ASP A 119 -13.18 -22.62 5.47
CA ASP A 119 -14.44 -22.21 6.10
C ASP A 119 -14.39 -20.79 6.73
N LYS A 120 -13.65 -19.87 6.12
CA LYS A 120 -13.58 -18.45 6.53
C LYS A 120 -14.25 -17.54 5.51
N GLY A 121 -15.02 -16.57 5.99
CA GLY A 121 -15.40 -15.39 5.21
C GLY A 121 -14.26 -14.37 5.21
N VAL A 122 -13.83 -13.95 4.03
CA VAL A 122 -12.68 -13.05 3.86
C VAL A 122 -13.16 -11.72 3.30
N LEU A 123 -13.09 -10.67 4.13
CA LEU A 123 -13.37 -9.32 3.67
C LEU A 123 -12.23 -8.85 2.77
N GLN A 124 -12.51 -8.50 1.53
CA GLN A 124 -11.55 -7.94 0.60
C GLN A 124 -11.90 -6.50 0.25
N VAL A 125 -10.93 -5.59 0.36
CA VAL A 125 -10.94 -4.29 -0.30
C VAL A 125 -9.91 -4.35 -1.42
N ALA A 126 -10.30 -4.12 -2.67
CA ALA A 126 -9.39 -4.18 -3.80
C ALA A 126 -9.47 -2.93 -4.68
N MET A 127 -8.31 -2.51 -5.14
CA MET A 127 -8.15 -1.48 -6.16
C MET A 127 -8.46 -2.06 -7.55
N PRO A 128 -8.62 -1.20 -8.58
CA PRO A 128 -8.79 -1.65 -9.98
C PRO A 128 -7.77 -2.73 -10.36
N THR A 129 -8.20 -3.80 -11.03
CA THR A 129 -7.31 -4.91 -11.37
C THR A 129 -6.40 -4.55 -12.54
N HIS A 130 -5.26 -5.24 -12.67
CA HIS A 130 -4.57 -5.29 -13.96
C HIS A 130 -5.49 -5.88 -15.05
N VAL A 131 -5.27 -5.46 -16.28
CA VAL A 131 -5.98 -5.90 -17.49
C VAL A 131 -5.00 -6.47 -18.51
N ASP A 132 -5.54 -7.09 -19.55
CA ASP A 132 -4.73 -7.59 -20.66
C ASP A 132 -3.88 -6.46 -21.30
N GLY A 133 -2.64 -6.79 -21.64
CA GLY A 133 -1.67 -5.83 -22.17
C GLY A 133 -2.12 -5.11 -23.44
N ALA A 134 -2.99 -5.73 -24.25
CA ALA A 134 -3.51 -5.12 -25.48
C ALA A 134 -4.53 -4.00 -25.22
N VAL A 135 -5.09 -3.91 -24.01
CA VAL A 135 -6.09 -2.89 -23.64
C VAL A 135 -5.67 -2.02 -22.46
N GLY A 136 -4.62 -2.41 -21.73
CA GLY A 136 -4.08 -1.67 -20.60
C GLY A 136 -3.07 -0.59 -20.98
N TYR A 137 -2.52 0.03 -19.95
CA TYR A 137 -1.62 1.17 -20.00
C TYR A 137 -0.33 0.83 -19.23
N ASP A 138 0.81 1.36 -19.65
CA ASP A 138 2.03 1.30 -18.86
C ASP A 138 1.79 1.93 -17.49
N CYS A 139 2.08 1.20 -16.42
CA CYS A 139 1.73 1.58 -15.06
C CYS A 139 2.45 2.84 -14.57
N THR A 140 3.58 3.19 -15.18
CA THR A 140 4.45 4.28 -14.76
C THR A 140 4.54 5.42 -15.78
N ASP A 141 4.27 5.20 -17.06
CA ASP A 141 4.32 6.28 -18.05
C ASP A 141 3.11 7.21 -17.91
N ALA A 142 3.35 8.50 -17.60
CA ALA A 142 2.29 9.50 -17.49
C ALA A 142 1.59 9.78 -18.83
N ALA A 143 2.20 9.44 -19.96
CA ALA A 143 1.64 9.57 -21.31
C ALA A 143 1.23 8.21 -21.91
N ALA A 144 1.06 7.18 -21.07
CA ALA A 144 0.70 5.84 -21.52
C ALA A 144 -0.54 5.85 -22.42
N VAL A 145 -0.47 5.07 -23.49
CA VAL A 145 -1.60 4.84 -24.43
C VAL A 145 -2.15 3.43 -24.25
N ALA A 146 -3.38 3.19 -24.69
CA ALA A 146 -3.95 1.85 -24.67
C ALA A 146 -3.08 0.87 -25.46
N GLY A 147 -2.83 -0.31 -24.90
CA GLY A 147 -1.93 -1.33 -25.45
C GLY A 147 -0.48 -1.24 -24.99
N SER A 148 -0.14 -0.31 -24.08
CA SER A 148 1.26 -0.09 -23.63
C SER A 148 1.65 -0.89 -22.39
N GLY A 149 0.69 -1.46 -21.65
CA GLY A 149 0.98 -2.18 -20.42
C GLY A 149 -0.26 -2.81 -19.79
N THR A 150 -0.17 -3.20 -18.53
CA THR A 150 -1.19 -4.00 -17.84
C THR A 150 -2.06 -3.21 -16.86
N CYS A 151 -1.75 -1.94 -16.60
CA CYS A 151 -2.58 -1.13 -15.71
C CYS A 151 -3.90 -0.74 -16.39
N SER A 152 -4.99 -0.81 -15.63
CA SER A 152 -6.33 -0.40 -16.05
C SER A 152 -6.56 1.10 -15.92
N SER A 153 -5.82 1.76 -15.02
CA SER A 153 -5.86 3.18 -14.71
C SER A 153 -5.27 4.00 -15.85
N ARG A 154 -6.12 4.83 -16.45
CA ARG A 154 -5.80 5.64 -17.63
C ARG A 154 -5.16 6.95 -17.19
N PRO A 155 -4.14 7.44 -17.89
CA PRO A 155 -3.73 8.82 -17.76
C PRO A 155 -4.84 9.78 -18.17
N ASN A 156 -4.76 11.02 -17.69
CA ASN A 156 -5.60 12.10 -18.18
C ASN A 156 -5.13 12.51 -19.59
N ASP A 157 -6.01 12.42 -20.59
CA ASP A 157 -5.68 12.73 -21.99
C ASP A 157 -6.35 14.02 -22.50
N GLY A 158 -7.07 14.73 -21.64
CA GLY A 158 -7.82 15.94 -21.96
C GLY A 158 -9.18 15.70 -22.63
N SER A 159 -9.46 14.50 -23.12
CA SER A 159 -10.77 14.10 -23.65
C SER A 159 -11.64 13.44 -22.58
N PHE A 160 -11.02 12.72 -21.66
CA PHE A 160 -11.64 12.21 -20.44
C PHE A 160 -10.71 12.39 -19.25
N ARG A 161 -11.30 12.43 -18.05
CA ARG A 161 -10.54 12.42 -16.80
C ARG A 161 -10.04 11.01 -16.52
N GLY A 162 -8.74 10.87 -16.38
CA GLY A 162 -8.08 9.61 -16.05
C GLY A 162 -8.25 9.22 -14.59
N GLU A 163 -7.83 7.99 -14.27
CA GLU A 163 -7.85 7.45 -12.91
C GLU A 163 -6.54 7.67 -12.14
N ARG A 164 -5.50 8.21 -12.82
CA ARG A 164 -4.22 8.53 -12.20
C ARG A 164 -4.28 9.87 -11.49
N PHE A 165 -3.63 9.91 -10.33
CA PHE A 165 -3.64 11.08 -9.45
C PHE A 165 -2.24 11.53 -9.10
N ASP A 166 -2.08 12.82 -8.87
CA ASP A 166 -0.95 13.31 -8.12
C ASP A 166 -1.29 13.24 -6.63
N MET A 167 -0.34 12.77 -5.82
CA MET A 167 -0.43 12.83 -4.37
C MET A 167 0.76 13.57 -3.80
N GLY A 168 0.56 14.26 -2.69
CA GLY A 168 1.66 14.87 -1.99
C GLY A 168 1.41 15.09 -0.53
N MET A 169 2.51 15.23 0.21
CA MET A 169 2.52 15.49 1.62
C MET A 169 3.65 16.45 1.94
N ARG A 170 3.36 17.46 2.76
CA ARG A 170 4.34 18.41 3.27
C ARG A 170 4.45 18.26 4.78
N ILE A 171 5.64 17.92 5.24
CA ILE A 171 5.97 17.78 6.66
C ILE A 171 6.82 18.98 7.07
N ASN A 172 6.31 19.81 7.96
CA ASN A 172 7.07 20.90 8.56
C ASN A 172 7.78 20.41 9.83
N ARG A 173 8.99 20.92 10.04
CA ARG A 173 9.76 20.73 11.27
C ARG A 173 10.19 22.09 11.77
N GLU A 174 9.67 22.47 12.91
CA GLU A 174 9.96 23.74 13.55
C GLU A 174 10.78 23.50 14.83
N PHE A 175 11.92 24.15 14.91
CA PHE A 175 12.84 24.07 16.03
C PHE A 175 12.72 25.31 16.91
N ALA A 176 13.25 25.24 18.13
CA ALA A 176 13.39 26.43 18.98
C ALA A 176 14.27 27.52 18.33
N ASP A 177 15.20 27.11 17.46
CA ASP A 177 16.01 27.98 16.60
C ASP A 177 15.43 27.95 15.19
N ASN A 178 14.67 29.00 14.84
CA ASN A 178 13.93 29.09 13.59
C ASN A 178 14.80 29.10 12.32
N THR A 179 16.13 29.26 12.46
CA THR A 179 17.07 29.13 11.33
C THR A 179 17.26 27.69 10.86
N LYS A 180 16.67 26.72 11.57
CA LYS A 180 16.71 25.29 11.25
C LYS A 180 15.37 24.76 10.78
N ASP A 181 14.37 25.62 10.68
CA ASP A 181 13.02 25.22 10.29
C ASP A 181 13.03 24.77 8.84
N ILE A 182 12.52 23.57 8.60
CA ILE A 182 12.51 22.98 7.26
C ILE A 182 11.15 22.38 6.99
N ASN A 183 10.77 22.37 5.72
CA ASN A 183 9.77 21.47 5.21
C ASN A 183 10.43 20.33 4.44
N LEU A 184 9.79 19.16 4.49
CA LEU A 184 10.07 18.01 3.65
C LEU A 184 8.81 17.75 2.85
N ASN A 185 8.93 17.85 1.53
CA ASN A 185 7.85 17.57 0.60
C ASN A 185 8.05 16.18 -0.01
N PHE A 186 6.94 15.50 -0.16
CA PHE A 186 6.79 14.28 -0.91
C PHE A 186 5.76 14.52 -2.00
N HIS A 187 6.06 14.11 -3.23
CA HIS A 187 5.11 14.20 -4.34
C HIS A 187 5.25 12.98 -5.24
N ALA A 188 4.13 12.31 -5.52
CA ALA A 188 4.06 11.30 -6.55
C ALA A 188 3.19 11.80 -7.69
N GLN A 189 3.71 11.70 -8.91
CA GLN A 189 3.07 12.18 -10.13
C GLN A 189 2.42 11.03 -10.91
N SER A 190 1.18 11.22 -11.35
CA SER A 190 0.43 10.24 -12.15
C SER A 190 0.43 8.84 -11.51
N ALA A 191 0.19 8.82 -10.21
CA ALA A 191 0.18 7.62 -9.40
C ALA A 191 -1.08 6.78 -9.61
N ASN A 192 -0.94 5.47 -9.42
CA ASN A 192 -2.04 4.50 -9.40
C ASN A 192 -1.65 3.28 -8.56
N MET A 193 -2.66 2.50 -8.16
CA MET A 193 -2.50 1.37 -7.22
C MET A 193 -3.08 0.07 -7.78
N ASP A 194 -3.08 -0.07 -9.11
CA ASP A 194 -3.74 -1.18 -9.78
C ASP A 194 -3.21 -2.55 -9.32
N GLY A 195 -4.12 -3.49 -9.11
CA GLY A 195 -3.82 -4.83 -8.59
C GLY A 195 -3.61 -4.90 -7.07
N SER A 196 -3.70 -3.78 -6.35
CA SER A 196 -3.64 -3.80 -4.88
C SER A 196 -4.90 -4.42 -4.28
N PHE A 197 -4.73 -5.13 -3.17
CA PHE A 197 -5.83 -5.57 -2.34
C PHE A 197 -5.40 -5.75 -0.89
N TRP A 198 -6.38 -5.67 0.00
CA TRP A 198 -6.28 -6.05 1.41
C TRP A 198 -7.38 -7.05 1.69
N ARG A 199 -7.00 -8.15 2.33
CA ARG A 199 -7.90 -9.23 2.75
C ARG A 199 -7.80 -9.39 4.24
N PHE A 200 -8.93 -9.57 4.90
CA PHE A 200 -9.04 -9.69 6.35
C PHE A 200 -9.96 -10.84 6.71
N TRP A 201 -9.58 -11.62 7.71
CA TRP A 201 -10.42 -12.70 8.26
C TRP A 201 -10.05 -13.01 9.71
N GLY A 202 -10.95 -13.67 10.42
CA GLY A 202 -10.69 -14.15 11.78
C GLY A 202 -9.95 -15.48 11.76
N GLY A 203 -8.92 -15.62 12.60
CA GLY A 203 -8.20 -16.86 12.76
C GLY A 203 -7.48 -16.96 14.10
N ASN A 204 -6.60 -17.96 14.20
CA ASN A 204 -5.83 -18.24 15.41
C ASN A 204 -4.34 -18.24 15.05
N ALA A 205 -3.54 -17.46 15.75
CA ALA A 205 -2.09 -17.39 15.54
C ALA A 205 -1.36 -17.14 16.85
N ASP A 206 -0.08 -17.52 16.86
CA ASP A 206 0.86 -17.13 17.90
C ASP A 206 1.33 -15.69 17.61
N VAL A 207 0.91 -14.74 18.43
CA VAL A 207 1.17 -13.30 18.23
C VAL A 207 2.27 -12.75 19.15
N ASP A 208 2.66 -13.52 20.16
CA ASP A 208 3.64 -13.14 21.19
C ASP A 208 4.87 -14.07 21.24
N GLY A 209 4.90 -15.09 20.38
CA GLY A 209 5.99 -16.06 20.30
C GLY A 209 6.01 -17.04 21.48
N ALA A 210 4.91 -17.16 22.24
CA ALA A 210 4.81 -18.08 23.37
C ALA A 210 4.58 -19.55 22.95
N GLY A 211 4.55 -19.83 21.64
CA GLY A 211 4.38 -21.16 21.07
C GLY A 211 2.94 -21.66 21.16
N ALA A 212 2.75 -22.97 21.22
CA ALA A 212 1.41 -23.60 21.23
C ALA A 212 0.50 -23.15 22.40
N GLY A 213 1.06 -22.54 23.44
CA GLY A 213 0.30 -21.96 24.56
C GLY A 213 -0.10 -20.49 24.38
N GLY A 214 0.40 -19.81 23.34
CA GLY A 214 0.15 -18.39 23.02
C GLY A 214 -0.77 -18.17 21.81
N VAL A 215 -1.36 -19.24 21.28
CA VAL A 215 -2.29 -19.13 20.14
C VAL A 215 -3.58 -18.44 20.60
N VAL A 216 -3.82 -17.24 20.09
CA VAL A 216 -5.00 -16.43 20.40
C VAL A 216 -5.85 -16.18 19.16
N GLU A 217 -7.14 -15.91 19.37
CA GLU A 217 -8.00 -15.39 18.31
C GLU A 217 -7.49 -14.01 17.90
N THR A 218 -7.23 -13.84 16.60
CA THR A 218 -6.62 -12.61 16.08
C THR A 218 -7.15 -12.28 14.69
N LEU A 219 -6.99 -11.01 14.30
CA LEU A 219 -7.25 -10.57 12.95
C LEU A 219 -6.07 -10.98 12.06
N MET A 220 -6.35 -11.83 11.09
CA MET A 220 -5.42 -12.19 10.03
C MET A 220 -5.63 -11.31 8.81
N MET A 221 -4.55 -11.12 8.07
CA MET A 221 -4.50 -10.23 6.93
C MET A 221 -3.59 -10.78 5.83
N GLU A 222 -3.96 -10.50 4.58
CA GLU A 222 -3.09 -10.63 3.41
C GLU A 222 -3.20 -9.33 2.61
N ALA A 223 -2.07 -8.80 2.15
CA ALA A 223 -2.05 -7.58 1.37
C ALA A 223 -1.18 -7.72 0.11
N GLN A 224 -1.69 -7.26 -1.03
CA GLN A 224 -0.87 -6.83 -2.17
C GLN A 224 -0.94 -5.31 -2.21
N ILE A 225 0.19 -4.64 -2.02
CA ILE A 225 0.25 -3.18 -2.08
C ILE A 225 1.07 -2.83 -3.31
N ASN A 226 0.37 -2.49 -4.39
CA ASN A 226 0.95 -1.98 -5.60
C ASN A 226 0.88 -0.45 -5.60
N PHE A 227 1.98 0.19 -5.94
CA PHE A 227 2.06 1.63 -6.10
C PHE A 227 2.98 1.94 -7.27
N TYR A 228 2.40 2.57 -8.28
CA TYR A 228 3.11 3.00 -9.48
C TYR A 228 3.00 4.50 -9.58
N ALA A 229 4.11 5.15 -9.95
CA ALA A 229 4.13 6.57 -10.23
C ALA A 229 5.11 6.86 -11.36
N SER A 230 4.77 7.85 -12.20
CA SER A 230 5.68 8.33 -13.25
C SER A 230 6.92 8.99 -12.67
N LYS A 231 6.74 9.68 -11.55
CA LYS A 231 7.82 10.29 -10.80
C LYS A 231 7.46 10.34 -9.33
N LEU A 232 8.40 9.97 -8.47
CA LEU A 232 8.37 10.23 -7.03
C LEU A 232 9.40 11.32 -6.75
N VAL A 233 9.03 12.38 -6.07
CA VAL A 233 9.92 13.51 -5.76
C VAL A 233 9.93 13.72 -4.26
N PHE A 234 11.15 13.91 -3.74
CA PHE A 234 11.42 14.38 -2.41
C PHE A 234 12.22 15.66 -2.52
N ASP A 235 11.80 16.70 -1.83
CA ASP A 235 12.52 17.95 -1.75
C ASP A 235 12.40 18.52 -0.34
N SER A 236 13.43 19.25 0.07
CA SER A 236 13.42 19.94 1.34
C SER A 236 13.65 21.41 1.09
N CYS A 237 12.82 22.24 1.70
CA CYS A 237 12.91 23.68 1.59
C CYS A 237 12.88 24.32 2.97
N GLU A 238 13.26 25.60 3.03
CA GLU A 238 12.91 26.47 4.15
C GLU A 238 11.39 26.47 4.37
N LEU A 239 10.95 26.76 5.59
CA LEU A 239 9.53 26.68 5.97
C LEU A 239 8.62 27.58 5.11
N ASP A 240 9.11 28.68 4.56
CA ASP A 240 8.35 29.55 3.66
C ASP A 240 8.35 29.09 2.19
N GLY A 241 9.07 28.01 1.87
CA GLY A 241 9.22 27.47 0.51
C GLY A 241 10.09 28.32 -0.42
N SER A 242 10.76 29.36 0.09
CA SER A 242 11.51 30.33 -0.72
C SER A 242 12.86 29.80 -1.22
N ALA A 243 13.47 28.87 -0.48
CA ALA A 243 14.73 28.23 -0.85
C ALA A 243 14.62 26.72 -0.65
N CYS A 244 14.77 25.97 -1.74
CA CYS A 244 14.75 24.51 -1.74
C CYS A 244 16.15 23.96 -2.06
N GLY A 245 16.49 22.85 -1.41
CA GLY A 245 17.64 22.03 -1.77
C GLY A 245 17.41 21.30 -3.10
N GLU A 246 18.39 20.48 -3.49
CA GLU A 246 18.25 19.63 -4.65
C GLU A 246 17.14 18.59 -4.45
N GLN A 247 16.34 18.36 -5.49
CA GLN A 247 15.29 17.36 -5.49
C GLN A 247 15.87 15.97 -5.68
N VAL A 248 15.40 15.01 -4.91
CA VAL A 248 15.61 13.59 -5.15
C VAL A 248 14.41 13.05 -5.92
N GLY A 249 14.64 12.55 -7.12
CA GLY A 249 13.59 12.07 -8.02
C GLY A 249 13.75 10.60 -8.34
N PHE A 250 12.68 9.82 -8.27
CA PHE A 250 12.61 8.46 -8.78
C PHE A 250 11.65 8.45 -9.97
N GLU A 251 12.18 8.35 -11.18
CA GLU A 251 11.38 8.23 -12.40
C GLU A 251 11.00 6.78 -12.66
N GLY A 252 9.79 6.56 -13.16
CA GLY A 252 9.25 5.23 -13.42
C GLY A 252 9.29 4.36 -12.17
N PHE A 253 8.72 4.86 -11.06
CA PHE A 253 8.70 4.17 -9.78
C PHE A 253 7.60 3.10 -9.78
N SER A 254 7.95 1.86 -9.47
CA SER A 254 7.01 0.80 -9.16
C SER A 254 7.36 0.12 -7.84
N MET A 255 6.34 -0.17 -7.06
CA MET A 255 6.41 -0.99 -5.87
C MET A 255 5.26 -1.99 -5.92
N GLU A 256 5.57 -3.26 -5.79
CA GLU A 256 4.62 -4.35 -5.64
C GLU A 256 5.02 -5.08 -4.37
N LEU A 257 4.30 -4.88 -3.28
CA LEU A 257 4.63 -5.46 -1.98
C LEU A 257 3.63 -6.57 -1.64
N ALA A 258 4.12 -7.79 -1.52
CA ALA A 258 3.35 -8.94 -1.10
C ALA A 258 3.57 -9.19 0.40
N LEU A 259 2.53 -8.95 1.20
CA LEU A 259 2.53 -9.15 2.66
C LEU A 259 1.58 -10.29 3.02
N GLY A 260 2.18 -11.37 3.52
CA GLY A 260 1.48 -12.62 3.75
C GLY A 260 1.08 -13.34 2.47
N ASP A 261 0.80 -14.62 2.61
CA ASP A 261 0.32 -15.49 1.54
C ASP A 261 -0.66 -16.52 2.11
N ALA A 262 -1.94 -16.28 1.88
CA ALA A 262 -3.02 -17.11 2.39
C ALA A 262 -3.00 -18.52 1.78
N LYS A 263 -2.55 -18.67 0.53
CA LYS A 263 -2.42 -19.97 -0.15
C LYS A 263 -1.45 -20.88 0.61
N TYR A 264 -0.37 -20.32 1.14
CA TYR A 264 0.67 -21.09 1.83
C TYR A 264 0.60 -20.97 3.36
N TYR A 265 -0.58 -20.67 3.91
CA TYR A 265 -0.83 -20.57 5.35
C TYR A 265 0.09 -19.59 6.08
N GLN A 266 0.49 -18.52 5.40
CA GLN A 266 1.43 -17.52 5.90
C GLN A 266 0.76 -16.14 6.04
N PRO A 267 -0.23 -15.97 6.93
CA PRO A 267 -0.94 -14.71 7.06
C PRO A 267 -0.05 -13.66 7.73
N MET A 268 -0.41 -12.39 7.55
CA MET A 268 -0.01 -11.34 8.45
C MET A 268 -1.01 -11.26 9.61
N THR A 269 -0.57 -10.89 10.82
CA THR A 269 -1.43 -10.65 11.98
C THR A 269 -1.25 -9.21 12.45
N ILE A 270 -2.34 -8.61 12.95
CA ILE A 270 -2.32 -7.31 13.63
C ILE A 270 -2.88 -7.54 15.03
N ALA A 271 -2.05 -7.35 16.04
CA ALA A 271 -2.37 -7.63 17.43
C ALA A 271 -1.87 -6.52 18.36
N VAL A 272 -2.31 -6.57 19.61
CA VAL A 272 -1.77 -5.74 20.70
C VAL A 272 -1.14 -6.68 21.71
N THR A 273 0.13 -6.44 22.03
CA THR A 273 0.88 -7.20 23.04
C THR A 273 0.32 -6.97 24.45
N ASP A 274 0.67 -7.83 25.40
CA ASP A 274 0.30 -7.66 26.82
C ASP A 274 0.80 -6.33 27.42
N ALA A 275 1.83 -5.73 26.83
CA ALA A 275 2.37 -4.43 27.21
C ALA A 275 1.61 -3.24 26.59
N GLY A 276 0.59 -3.49 25.76
CA GLY A 276 -0.19 -2.44 25.09
C GLY A 276 0.42 -1.94 23.76
N PHE A 277 1.48 -2.58 23.28
CA PHE A 277 2.11 -2.22 22.01
C PHE A 277 1.44 -2.89 20.81
N LEU A 278 1.26 -2.15 19.72
CA LEU A 278 0.86 -2.69 18.42
C LEU A 278 1.94 -3.65 17.91
N ASN A 279 1.55 -4.84 17.49
CA ASN A 279 2.39 -5.84 16.85
C ASN A 279 1.81 -6.20 15.47
N ILE A 280 2.65 -6.14 14.45
CA ILE A 280 2.34 -6.59 13.09
C ILE A 280 3.35 -7.67 12.74
N MET A 281 2.87 -8.87 12.41
CA MET A 281 3.74 -10.01 12.13
C MET A 281 3.31 -10.75 10.87
N ILE A 282 4.23 -10.99 9.95
CA ILE A 282 4.06 -12.05 8.94
C ILE A 282 4.44 -13.37 9.61
N GLN A 283 3.44 -14.22 9.77
CA GLN A 283 3.58 -15.52 10.43
C GLN A 283 4.58 -16.38 9.66
N PRO A 284 5.37 -17.23 10.36
CA PRO A 284 6.25 -18.17 9.70
C PRO A 284 5.43 -19.19 8.91
N LEU A 285 6.06 -19.80 7.90
CA LEU A 285 5.48 -20.93 7.20
C LEU A 285 5.23 -22.09 8.19
N PRO A 286 4.20 -22.94 7.93
CA PRO A 286 4.02 -24.19 8.65
C PRO A 286 5.32 -25.00 8.65
N SER A 287 5.65 -25.62 9.78
CA SER A 287 6.82 -26.51 9.88
C SER A 287 6.54 -27.87 9.23
N PRO A 288 7.57 -28.62 8.79
CA PRO A 288 7.36 -29.97 8.30
C PRO A 288 6.63 -30.83 9.34
N GLY A 289 5.52 -31.45 8.96
CA GLY A 289 4.66 -32.26 9.84
C GLY A 289 3.44 -31.52 10.39
N ASP A 290 3.28 -30.24 10.08
CA ASP A 290 2.04 -29.51 10.33
C ASP A 290 0.87 -30.14 9.58
N ALA A 291 -0.27 -30.27 10.25
CA ALA A 291 -1.48 -30.92 9.72
C ALA A 291 -2.08 -30.18 8.50
N ARG A 292 -1.71 -28.91 8.29
CA ARG A 292 -2.11 -28.12 7.12
C ARG A 292 -1.29 -28.48 5.88
N LEU A 293 -0.11 -29.08 6.04
CA LEU A 293 0.75 -29.46 4.91
C LEU A 293 0.38 -30.84 4.39
N PRO A 294 0.53 -31.08 3.07
CA PRO A 294 0.42 -32.42 2.52
C PRO A 294 1.64 -33.28 2.91
N GLY A 295 1.41 -34.57 3.16
CA GLY A 295 2.46 -35.58 3.38
C GLY A 295 2.80 -35.86 4.84
N ALA A 296 3.79 -36.74 5.06
CA ALA A 296 4.23 -37.14 6.40
C ALA A 296 5.17 -36.12 7.07
N GLY A 297 5.55 -35.05 6.37
CA GLY A 297 6.14 -33.88 6.99
C GLY A 297 7.63 -33.95 7.29
N THR A 298 8.42 -34.69 6.49
CA THR A 298 9.88 -34.71 6.68
C THR A 298 10.60 -34.05 5.53
N ILE A 299 11.53 -33.15 5.83
CA ILE A 299 12.47 -32.58 4.86
C ILE A 299 13.87 -33.11 5.22
N GLY A 300 14.52 -33.76 4.26
CA GLY A 300 15.87 -34.28 4.44
C GLY A 300 16.87 -33.16 4.67
N SER A 301 17.97 -33.46 5.36
CA SER A 301 18.97 -32.45 5.77
C SER A 301 19.69 -31.76 4.60
N ASP A 302 19.69 -32.36 3.42
CA ASP A 302 20.25 -31.79 2.19
C ASP A 302 19.22 -30.93 1.41
N GLY A 303 17.97 -30.85 1.88
CA GLY A 303 16.90 -30.09 1.26
C GLY A 303 16.44 -30.65 -0.10
N LEU A 304 16.83 -31.88 -0.45
CA LEU A 304 16.49 -32.49 -1.74
C LEU A 304 15.23 -33.34 -1.66
N VAL A 305 14.50 -33.46 -2.76
CA VAL A 305 13.28 -34.29 -2.84
C VAL A 305 13.57 -35.76 -2.52
N GLY A 306 14.74 -36.29 -2.88
CA GLY A 306 15.08 -37.71 -2.71
C GLY A 306 15.30 -38.16 -1.27
N SER A 307 15.49 -37.22 -0.36
CA SER A 307 15.70 -37.42 1.09
C SER A 307 14.51 -36.92 1.92
N SER A 308 13.48 -36.39 1.27
CA SER A 308 12.32 -35.74 1.88
C SER A 308 11.04 -36.52 1.58
N ASP A 309 9.99 -36.24 2.33
CA ASP A 309 8.63 -36.56 1.89
C ASP A 309 8.31 -35.74 0.63
N ALA A 310 7.99 -36.42 -0.47
CA ALA A 310 7.84 -35.76 -1.76
C ALA A 310 6.68 -34.75 -1.78
N ALA A 311 5.59 -35.01 -1.07
CA ALA A 311 4.44 -34.10 -1.04
C ALA A 311 4.77 -32.84 -0.23
N THR A 312 5.39 -32.99 0.94
CA THR A 312 5.85 -31.86 1.74
C THR A 312 6.92 -31.05 1.00
N TRP A 313 7.89 -31.69 0.35
CA TRP A 313 8.93 -31.00 -0.43
C TRP A 313 8.33 -30.22 -1.62
N ASN A 314 7.41 -30.84 -2.36
CA ASN A 314 6.75 -30.20 -3.51
C ASN A 314 5.97 -28.95 -3.08
N TRP A 315 5.34 -28.96 -1.91
CA TRP A 315 4.64 -27.80 -1.36
C TRP A 315 5.58 -26.62 -1.09
N TYR A 316 6.72 -26.86 -0.43
CA TYR A 316 7.72 -25.80 -0.21
C TYR A 316 8.33 -25.32 -1.52
N ASN A 317 8.60 -26.22 -2.46
CA ASN A 317 9.10 -25.86 -3.78
C ASN A 317 8.09 -24.99 -4.54
N ASP A 318 6.79 -25.28 -4.44
CA ASP A 318 5.72 -24.44 -4.99
C ASP A 318 5.73 -23.05 -4.33
N TYR A 319 5.84 -22.97 -3.00
CA TYR A 319 5.96 -21.68 -2.30
C TYR A 319 7.16 -20.85 -2.78
N TYR A 320 8.35 -21.45 -2.90
CA TYR A 320 9.54 -20.71 -3.31
C TYR A 320 9.52 -20.33 -4.79
N THR A 321 8.86 -21.13 -5.64
CA THR A 321 8.78 -20.88 -7.09
C THR A 321 7.64 -19.93 -7.46
N ASN A 322 6.45 -20.15 -6.89
CA ASN A 322 5.19 -19.55 -7.30
C ASN A 322 4.54 -18.69 -6.20
N GLY A 323 5.07 -18.69 -4.97
CA GLY A 323 4.62 -17.81 -3.91
C GLY A 323 4.82 -16.34 -4.26
N ARG A 324 3.99 -15.48 -3.68
CA ARG A 324 3.96 -14.07 -4.03
C ARG A 324 5.30 -13.39 -3.74
N LYS A 325 5.74 -12.54 -4.67
CA LYS A 325 7.03 -11.85 -4.61
C LYS A 325 6.79 -10.35 -4.53
N SER A 326 7.70 -9.69 -3.83
CA SER A 326 7.76 -8.24 -3.75
C SER A 326 8.84 -7.71 -4.69
N ASN A 327 8.49 -6.64 -5.41
CA ASN A 327 9.36 -5.97 -6.36
C ASN A 327 9.33 -4.46 -6.10
N ILE A 328 10.48 -3.81 -6.20
CA ILE A 328 10.61 -2.36 -6.22
C ILE A 328 11.51 -2.03 -7.41
N THR A 329 11.05 -1.19 -8.32
CA THR A 329 11.86 -0.73 -9.44
C THR A 329 11.81 0.78 -9.57
N ILE A 330 12.97 1.34 -9.92
CA ILE A 330 13.18 2.74 -10.21
C ILE A 330 13.89 2.77 -11.55
N SER A 331 13.25 3.35 -12.55
CA SER A 331 13.83 3.43 -13.90
C SER A 331 15.02 4.39 -13.93
N ASN A 332 14.94 5.49 -13.19
CA ASN A 332 16.03 6.44 -13.06
C ASN A 332 15.97 7.19 -11.72
N LEU A 333 17.03 7.11 -10.92
CA LEU A 333 17.24 7.90 -9.72
C LEU A 333 17.97 9.20 -10.09
N THR A 334 17.43 10.34 -9.69
CA THR A 334 18.05 11.66 -9.90
C THR A 334 18.27 12.39 -8.58
N VAL A 335 19.37 13.12 -8.47
CA VAL A 335 19.59 14.13 -7.42
C VAL A 335 19.95 15.44 -8.12
N GLY A 336 19.09 16.45 -7.99
CA GLY A 336 19.21 17.66 -8.77
C GLY A 336 19.11 17.35 -10.27
N ALA A 337 20.14 17.72 -11.02
CA ALA A 337 20.25 17.44 -12.46
C ALA A 337 20.99 16.13 -12.78
N GLU A 338 21.58 15.48 -11.78
CA GLU A 338 22.42 14.29 -11.98
C GLU A 338 21.60 13.01 -11.93
N SER A 339 21.85 12.12 -12.88
CA SER A 339 21.23 10.78 -12.96
C SER A 339 22.20 9.73 -12.39
N PHE A 340 21.67 8.88 -11.52
CA PHE A 340 22.34 7.72 -10.96
C PHE A 340 21.89 6.40 -11.62
N GLY A 341 21.03 6.49 -12.64
CA GLY A 341 20.50 5.35 -13.39
C GLY A 341 19.42 4.56 -12.65
N SER A 342 19.14 3.36 -13.13
CA SER A 342 18.08 2.48 -12.61
C SER A 342 18.50 1.73 -11.35
N SER A 343 17.56 1.46 -10.45
CA SER A 343 17.73 0.57 -9.30
C SER A 343 16.53 -0.36 -9.18
N SER A 344 16.76 -1.60 -8.73
CA SER A 344 15.68 -2.55 -8.52
C SER A 344 15.99 -3.58 -7.45
N LEU A 345 14.95 -3.95 -6.70
CA LEU A 345 14.89 -5.13 -5.84
C LEU A 345 13.77 -6.01 -6.38
N GLN A 346 14.08 -7.24 -6.79
CA GLN A 346 13.10 -8.13 -7.44
C GLN A 346 13.10 -9.50 -6.76
N GLY A 347 11.93 -10.14 -6.74
CA GLY A 347 11.79 -11.51 -6.25
C GLY A 347 11.90 -11.66 -4.73
N LEU A 348 11.74 -10.58 -3.96
CA LEU A 348 11.82 -10.67 -2.50
C LEU A 348 10.61 -11.43 -1.95
N GLN A 349 10.86 -12.48 -1.18
CA GLN A 349 9.83 -13.23 -0.48
C GLN A 349 10.04 -13.07 1.03
N ILE A 350 9.05 -12.49 1.70
CA ILE A 350 9.13 -12.20 3.13
C ILE A 350 8.62 -13.42 3.89
N GLN A 351 9.56 -14.21 4.41
CA GLN A 351 9.24 -15.43 5.18
C GLN A 351 8.86 -15.14 6.64
N HIS A 352 9.34 -14.02 7.17
CA HIS A 352 8.99 -13.53 8.49
C HIS A 352 9.33 -12.04 8.55
N LEU A 353 8.45 -11.27 9.17
CA LEU A 353 8.64 -9.86 9.49
C LEU A 353 7.85 -9.62 10.75
N GLU A 354 8.48 -9.02 11.76
CA GLU A 354 7.80 -8.60 12.98
C GLU A 354 8.11 -7.12 13.22
N VAL A 355 7.06 -6.35 13.46
CA VAL A 355 7.13 -4.94 13.79
C VAL A 355 6.33 -4.71 15.06
N THR A 356 7.02 -4.30 16.11
CA THR A 356 6.41 -3.95 17.40
C THR A 356 6.60 -2.46 17.66
N SER A 357 5.51 -1.76 17.95
CA SER A 357 5.58 -0.36 18.40
C SER A 357 6.24 -0.31 19.77
N HIS A 358 6.90 0.79 20.08
CA HIS A 358 7.44 1.03 21.43
C HIS A 358 7.07 2.44 21.88
N ASP A 359 7.08 2.65 23.20
CA ASP A 359 7.02 4.00 23.76
C ASP A 359 8.30 4.78 23.39
N LEU A 360 8.18 6.10 23.29
CA LEU A 360 9.26 7.00 22.84
C LEU A 360 10.22 7.39 23.96
#